data_AF-A0A9E1Y698-F1
#
_entry.id   AF-A0A9E1Y698-F1
#
_cell.length_a   1.000
_cell.length_b   1.000
_cell.length_c   1.000
_cell.angle_alpha   90.00
_cell.angle_beta   90.00
_cell.angle_gamma   90.00
#
_symmetry.space_group_name_H-M   'P 1'
#
loop_
_entity.id
_entity.type
_entity.pdbx_description
1 polymer ?
#
loop_
_entity_poly.entity_id
_entity_poly.type
_entity_poly.pdbx_seq_one_letter_code
_entity_poly.pdbx_strand_id
1 'polypeptide(L)'
;MRNSAKFSIILYMLLFSITLGQTKKTNIWDDENFNGLKFRGIGPALMSGRISDIAIHPEDENTWYLAVGSGNVWKTVNAGVTWTPIFDDQGSYSIGCVTIDPNNPNIVWVGTGEDLGGRHFGYGDGVYRSEDGGNTWKNMGLKNSEHISKIVIHPNDSNIIWVASQGPLWSKGGQRGVYKSIDGGKNWKLVLSDNEWTGATELVLDPRNPDIIYVAMWQRHRTIAAYMGGGPGTSIQRSDDGGNTWKKLTKGLPKSNMAKVGLDISKHNPDILYAAIELDRRTGGVYKSEDRGETWTKQSDAVAGATGPHYYQELYASPHHFDRLYLMDSALQISDDGGKTFYRMNEKNKHGDNHAIAFRKSDPDYLLVGSDGGLYESFDHTKTWRFMANLPLTQFYDVALDDSEPFYNIFGGTQDNSTEGGPSRTDTWQGIHNSHWRVVLNWDGHQPATEPGNPNIMYGQRQQGTLARIDMLTGEVTDVQPQPRVGETYERFNWDAPILVSPHNPSRLYFGSQRVWKTDNR
;
A
#
# COMPACT_ATOMS: atom_id res chain seq x y z
N MET A 1 72.68 71.35 -39.21
CA MET A 1 73.56 70.70 -38.23
C MET A 1 72.81 69.54 -37.60
N ARG A 2 73.39 68.33 -37.71
CA ARG A 2 73.17 67.04 -37.01
C ARG A 2 71.91 66.90 -36.14
N ASN A 3 70.97 66.02 -36.51
CA ASN A 3 70.93 64.56 -36.27
C ASN A 3 70.62 64.15 -34.81
N SER A 4 69.42 63.61 -34.60
CA SER A 4 69.19 62.35 -33.88
C SER A 4 67.68 62.02 -33.99
N ALA A 5 67.30 61.15 -34.93
CA ALA A 5 67.06 59.71 -34.72
C ALA A 5 65.57 59.43 -34.38
N LYS A 6 64.84 58.81 -35.34
CA LYS A 6 64.26 57.44 -35.26
C LYS A 6 62.92 57.40 -34.47
N PHE A 7 61.83 56.74 -34.86
CA PHE A 7 61.59 55.56 -35.69
C PHE A 7 60.09 55.53 -36.07
N SER A 8 59.75 55.16 -37.30
CA SER A 8 58.39 54.76 -37.73
C SER A 8 57.98 53.45 -37.06
N ILE A 9 56.74 53.31 -36.57
CA ILE A 9 56.08 52.01 -36.45
C ILE A 9 54.61 52.12 -36.87
N ILE A 10 54.28 51.20 -37.77
CA ILE A 10 53.04 50.95 -38.50
C ILE A 10 51.86 50.68 -37.56
N LEU A 11 50.73 51.28 -37.91
CA LEU A 11 49.43 51.16 -37.26
C LEU A 11 48.87 49.73 -37.46
N TYR A 12 49.03 48.85 -36.48
CA TYR A 12 48.24 47.61 -36.36
C TYR A 12 46.99 47.90 -35.54
N MET A 13 45.84 48.01 -36.20
CA MET A 13 44.52 47.97 -35.54
C MET A 13 44.24 46.52 -35.12
N LEU A 14 44.61 46.18 -33.88
CA LEU A 14 44.12 45.01 -33.18
C LEU A 14 42.71 45.30 -32.66
N LEU A 15 41.70 44.80 -33.38
CA LEU A 15 40.35 44.60 -32.85
C LEU A 15 40.43 43.53 -31.75
N PHE A 16 40.71 43.96 -30.52
CA PHE A 16 40.44 43.15 -29.34
C PHE A 16 38.93 43.19 -29.07
N SER A 17 38.21 42.25 -29.69
CA SER A 17 36.87 41.90 -29.25
C SER A 17 37.01 41.30 -27.85
N ILE A 18 36.87 42.16 -26.83
CA ILE A 18 36.64 41.70 -25.46
C ILE A 18 35.23 41.12 -25.46
N THR A 19 35.10 39.85 -25.83
CA THR A 19 33.97 39.04 -25.40
C THR A 19 34.09 38.95 -23.89
N LEU A 20 33.42 39.86 -23.18
CA LEU A 20 32.98 39.65 -21.82
C LEU A 20 32.15 38.37 -21.85
N GLY A 21 32.80 37.23 -21.66
CA GLY A 21 32.11 36.00 -21.33
C GLY A 21 31.29 36.31 -20.09
N GLN A 22 29.97 36.44 -20.24
CA GLN A 22 29.08 36.36 -19.10
C GLN A 22 29.40 35.02 -18.46
N THR A 23 30.14 35.03 -17.36
CA THR A 23 30.19 33.90 -16.45
C THR A 23 28.75 33.62 -16.09
N LYS A 24 28.19 32.56 -16.67
CA LYS A 24 26.85 32.07 -16.36
C LYS A 24 26.82 31.98 -14.84
N LYS A 25 26.00 32.82 -14.19
CA LYS A 25 25.81 32.72 -12.74
C LYS A 25 25.17 31.35 -12.53
N THR A 26 25.97 30.36 -12.18
CA THR A 26 25.48 29.05 -11.74
C THR A 26 24.69 29.31 -10.48
N ASN A 27 23.38 29.06 -10.55
CA ASN A 27 22.51 29.09 -9.40
C ASN A 27 22.91 27.89 -8.53
N ILE A 28 23.02 28.05 -7.20
CA ILE A 28 23.29 26.91 -6.30
C ILE A 28 22.22 25.82 -6.44
N TRP A 29 21.04 26.20 -6.92
CA TRP A 29 19.91 25.33 -7.18
C TRP A 29 19.91 24.70 -8.59
N ASP A 30 20.95 24.91 -9.41
CA ASP A 30 21.05 24.23 -10.71
C ASP A 30 21.24 22.71 -10.50
N ASP A 31 20.50 21.89 -11.27
CA ASP A 31 20.51 20.42 -11.18
C ASP A 31 21.93 19.83 -11.22
N GLU A 32 22.83 20.46 -11.98
CA GLU A 32 24.23 20.04 -12.11
C GLU A 32 24.97 19.97 -10.76
N ASN A 33 24.58 20.78 -9.77
CA ASN A 33 25.17 20.76 -8.44
C ASN A 33 24.72 19.55 -7.60
N PHE A 34 23.61 18.91 -7.97
CA PHE A 34 23.03 17.78 -7.25
C PHE A 34 23.25 16.43 -7.96
N ASN A 35 23.77 16.43 -9.19
CA ASN A 35 24.05 15.22 -9.97
C ASN A 35 24.95 14.19 -9.26
N GLY A 36 25.79 14.63 -8.31
CA GLY A 36 26.64 13.76 -7.51
C GLY A 36 25.99 13.19 -6.25
N LEU A 37 24.81 13.70 -5.85
CA LEU A 37 24.09 13.22 -4.68
C LEU A 37 23.29 11.97 -5.03
N LYS A 38 23.25 11.01 -4.11
CA LYS A 38 22.45 9.79 -4.23
C LYS A 38 21.54 9.68 -3.03
N PHE A 39 20.31 9.23 -3.28
CA PHE A 39 19.44 8.80 -2.20
C PHE A 39 20.10 7.64 -1.44
N ARG A 40 19.94 7.69 -0.12
CA ARG A 40 20.43 6.67 0.80
C ARG A 40 19.29 6.31 1.74
N GLY A 41 18.95 5.03 1.80
CA GLY A 41 18.06 4.52 2.85
C GLY A 41 18.70 4.71 4.22
N ILE A 42 17.95 5.27 5.17
CA ILE A 42 18.43 5.54 6.55
C ILE A 42 17.62 4.79 7.61
N GLY A 43 16.86 3.79 7.16
CA GLY A 43 15.76 3.21 7.94
C GLY A 43 14.50 4.09 7.87
N PRO A 44 13.56 3.90 8.81
CA PRO A 44 13.54 2.87 9.84
C PRO A 44 13.15 1.50 9.27
N ALA A 45 13.42 0.44 10.03
CA ALA A 45 12.74 -0.83 9.88
C ALA A 45 12.22 -1.35 11.23
N LEU A 46 11.93 -0.43 12.16
CA LEU A 46 11.20 -0.68 13.42
C LEU A 46 9.80 -1.23 13.11
N MET A 47 9.14 -0.56 12.17
CA MET A 47 7.95 -1.02 11.46
C MET A 47 8.30 -1.15 9.98
N SER A 48 7.40 -1.76 9.23
CA SER A 48 7.33 -1.61 7.77
C SER A 48 5.97 -0.99 7.42
N GLY A 49 5.55 -1.06 6.16
CA GLY A 49 4.27 -0.53 5.69
C GLY A 49 3.36 -1.61 5.14
N ARG A 50 2.18 -1.19 4.69
CA ARG A 50 1.13 -2.09 4.21
C ARG A 50 1.57 -2.96 3.03
N ILE A 51 1.44 -4.27 3.23
CA ILE A 51 1.62 -5.30 2.20
C ILE A 51 0.24 -5.69 1.65
N SER A 52 0.01 -5.41 0.37
CA SER A 52 -1.28 -5.60 -0.29
C SER A 52 -1.46 -7.00 -0.87
N ASP A 53 -0.38 -7.63 -1.38
CA ASP A 53 -0.43 -8.98 -1.94
C ASP A 53 0.95 -9.65 -1.89
N ILE A 54 0.98 -10.98 -1.91
CA ILE A 54 2.19 -11.78 -1.75
C ILE A 54 2.15 -12.95 -2.74
N ALA A 55 3.21 -13.09 -3.55
CA ALA A 55 3.41 -14.26 -4.41
C ALA A 55 4.70 -15.01 -4.02
N ILE A 56 4.56 -16.28 -3.66
CA ILE A 56 5.69 -17.20 -3.43
C ILE A 56 5.94 -17.97 -4.72
N HIS A 57 7.21 -18.05 -5.15
CA HIS A 57 7.58 -18.76 -6.36
C HIS A 57 7.26 -20.27 -6.23
N PRO A 58 6.61 -20.87 -7.24
CA PRO A 58 6.02 -22.21 -7.11
C PRO A 58 7.06 -23.35 -7.00
N GLU A 59 8.28 -23.11 -7.48
CA GLU A 59 9.38 -24.10 -7.48
C GLU A 59 10.53 -23.75 -6.53
N ASP A 60 10.48 -22.56 -5.90
CA ASP A 60 11.51 -22.10 -4.97
C ASP A 60 10.87 -21.24 -3.87
N GLU A 61 10.57 -21.87 -2.74
CA GLU A 61 9.91 -21.19 -1.63
C GLU A 61 10.78 -20.15 -0.92
N ASN A 62 12.01 -19.88 -1.38
CA ASN A 62 12.83 -18.75 -0.92
C ASN A 62 12.66 -17.50 -1.78
N THR A 63 12.05 -17.62 -2.96
CA THR A 63 11.81 -16.49 -3.87
C THR A 63 10.39 -15.96 -3.71
N TRP A 64 10.25 -14.70 -3.28
CA TRP A 64 8.95 -14.06 -3.08
C TRP A 64 8.89 -12.70 -3.77
N TYR A 65 7.69 -12.30 -4.12
CA TYR A 65 7.34 -10.97 -4.62
C TYR A 65 6.28 -10.37 -3.70
N LEU A 66 6.49 -9.13 -3.29
CA LEU A 66 5.54 -8.37 -2.46
C LEU A 66 4.98 -7.21 -3.27
N ALA A 67 3.66 -7.10 -3.29
CA ALA A 67 2.97 -5.87 -3.67
C ALA A 67 2.83 -4.98 -2.42
N VAL A 68 3.34 -3.76 -2.50
CA VAL A 68 3.28 -2.80 -1.39
C VAL A 68 2.29 -1.70 -1.75
N GLY A 69 1.39 -1.39 -0.82
CA GLY A 69 0.32 -0.41 -1.07
C GLY A 69 0.85 0.99 -1.36
N SER A 70 1.97 1.37 -0.73
CA SER A 70 2.71 2.60 -1.00
C SER A 70 4.21 2.37 -0.93
N GLY A 71 4.77 1.68 -1.92
CA GLY A 71 6.19 1.36 -1.89
C GLY A 71 6.67 0.39 -2.98
N ASN A 72 6.02 0.36 -4.14
CA ASN A 72 6.42 -0.45 -5.30
C ASN A 72 6.35 -1.97 -5.06
N VAL A 73 7.11 -2.74 -5.84
CA VAL A 73 7.22 -4.20 -5.76
C VAL A 73 8.61 -4.57 -5.27
N TRP A 74 8.66 -5.48 -4.31
CA TRP A 74 9.91 -5.96 -3.70
C TRP A 74 10.07 -7.45 -3.92
N LYS A 75 11.32 -7.87 -4.15
CA LYS A 75 11.69 -9.27 -4.35
C LYS A 75 12.72 -9.72 -3.32
N THR A 76 12.55 -10.94 -2.86
CA THR A 76 13.62 -11.71 -2.20
C THR A 76 13.88 -12.99 -2.96
N VAL A 77 15.09 -13.53 -2.84
CA VAL A 77 15.51 -14.85 -3.36
C VAL A 77 16.11 -15.73 -2.25
N ASN A 78 16.00 -15.29 -1.01
CA ASN A 78 16.60 -15.91 0.16
C ASN A 78 15.69 -15.81 1.40
N ALA A 79 14.39 -15.96 1.19
CA ALA A 79 13.37 -16.01 2.23
C ALA A 79 13.40 -14.79 3.18
N GLY A 80 13.57 -13.59 2.61
CA GLY A 80 13.49 -12.32 3.35
C GLY A 80 14.78 -11.89 4.05
N VAL A 81 15.90 -12.62 3.88
CA VAL A 81 17.20 -12.18 4.42
C VAL A 81 17.63 -10.86 3.77
N THR A 82 17.41 -10.71 2.46
CA THR A 82 17.60 -9.46 1.72
C THR A 82 16.44 -9.19 0.76
N TRP A 83 16.21 -7.92 0.49
CA TRP A 83 15.16 -7.45 -0.42
C TRP A 83 15.74 -6.54 -1.50
N THR A 84 15.19 -6.64 -2.70
CA THR A 84 15.52 -5.79 -3.85
C THR A 84 14.23 -5.11 -4.31
N PRO A 85 14.18 -3.76 -4.36
CA PRO A 85 13.09 -3.09 -5.06
C PRO A 85 13.26 -3.34 -6.55
N ILE A 86 12.20 -3.78 -7.21
CA ILE A 86 12.26 -4.20 -8.62
C ILE A 86 11.34 -3.37 -9.52
N PHE A 87 10.73 -2.31 -9.00
CA PHE A 87 9.70 -1.55 -9.71
C PHE A 87 9.83 -0.01 -9.54
N ASP A 88 10.95 0.47 -8.99
CA ASP A 88 11.16 1.90 -8.65
C ASP A 88 11.13 2.84 -9.88
N ASP A 89 11.46 2.33 -11.07
CA ASP A 89 11.51 3.11 -12.30
C ASP A 89 10.17 3.10 -13.10
N GLN A 90 9.09 2.61 -12.50
CA GLN A 90 7.78 2.48 -13.15
C GLN A 90 6.79 3.57 -12.72
N GLY A 91 5.66 3.68 -13.44
CA GLY A 91 4.76 4.83 -13.35
C GLY A 91 3.91 4.94 -12.07
N SER A 92 3.82 3.88 -11.26
CA SER A 92 2.99 3.84 -10.05
C SER A 92 3.77 3.31 -8.86
N TYR A 93 3.62 3.99 -7.72
CA TYR A 93 4.16 3.52 -6.43
C TYR A 93 3.19 2.65 -5.63
N SER A 94 1.92 2.65 -6.01
CA SER A 94 0.85 1.92 -5.36
C SER A 94 0.55 0.65 -6.14
N ILE A 95 0.57 -0.50 -5.46
CA ILE A 95 0.42 -1.82 -6.08
C ILE A 95 -0.76 -2.56 -5.46
N GLY A 96 -1.66 -3.06 -6.31
CA GLY A 96 -2.84 -3.83 -5.88
C GLY A 96 -2.60 -5.32 -5.81
N CYS A 97 -1.92 -5.91 -6.81
CA CYS A 97 -1.64 -7.35 -6.83
C CYS A 97 -0.36 -7.71 -7.57
N VAL A 98 0.18 -8.89 -7.26
CA VAL A 98 1.33 -9.49 -7.95
C VAL A 98 1.04 -10.96 -8.26
N THR A 99 1.36 -11.40 -9.47
CA THR A 99 1.05 -12.76 -9.93
C THR A 99 2.20 -13.33 -10.73
N ILE A 100 2.62 -14.55 -10.39
CA ILE A 100 3.62 -15.32 -11.12
C ILE A 100 2.89 -16.20 -12.14
N ASP A 101 3.39 -16.26 -13.37
CA ASP A 101 2.86 -17.15 -14.40
C ASP A 101 3.11 -18.63 -14.02
N PRO A 102 2.07 -19.47 -13.92
CA PRO A 102 2.22 -20.86 -13.51
C PRO A 102 2.97 -21.72 -14.55
N ASN A 103 3.05 -21.29 -15.82
CA ASN A 103 3.73 -22.03 -16.89
C ASN A 103 5.20 -21.62 -17.04
N ASN A 104 5.55 -20.41 -16.60
CA ASN A 104 6.91 -19.90 -16.64
C ASN A 104 7.13 -18.90 -15.49
N PRO A 105 7.67 -19.35 -14.35
CA PRO A 105 7.83 -18.51 -13.17
C PRO A 105 8.76 -17.29 -13.30
N ASN A 106 9.48 -17.13 -14.42
CA ASN A 106 10.20 -15.88 -14.74
C ASN A 106 9.27 -14.76 -15.20
N ILE A 107 8.06 -15.09 -15.66
CA ILE A 107 7.06 -14.11 -16.05
C ILE A 107 6.29 -13.68 -14.81
N VAL A 108 6.34 -12.39 -14.52
CA VAL A 108 5.66 -11.78 -13.38
C VAL A 108 4.74 -10.68 -13.88
N TRP A 109 3.53 -10.64 -13.37
CA TRP A 109 2.51 -9.65 -13.65
C TRP A 109 2.22 -8.82 -12.41
N VAL A 110 2.05 -7.52 -12.60
CA VAL A 110 1.76 -6.56 -11.54
C VAL A 110 0.55 -5.73 -11.93
N GLY A 111 -0.44 -5.70 -11.05
CA GLY A 111 -1.57 -4.78 -11.11
C GLY A 111 -1.30 -3.57 -10.23
N THR A 112 -1.34 -2.37 -10.81
CA THR A 112 -1.09 -1.14 -10.06
C THR A 112 -2.38 -0.54 -9.47
N GLY A 113 -2.21 0.18 -8.36
CA GLY A 113 -3.25 0.82 -7.56
C GLY A 113 -3.91 -0.13 -6.57
N GLU A 114 -3.88 0.24 -5.30
CA GLU A 114 -4.50 -0.54 -4.22
C GLU A 114 -6.01 -0.71 -4.41
N ASP A 115 -6.51 -1.90 -4.14
CA ASP A 115 -7.88 -2.32 -4.48
C ASP A 115 -8.87 -2.15 -3.31
N LEU A 116 -8.60 -1.19 -2.44
CA LEU A 116 -9.37 -0.89 -1.23
C LEU A 116 -10.18 0.43 -1.39
N GLY A 117 -11.20 0.66 -0.55
CA GLY A 117 -12.20 1.75 -0.68
C GLY A 117 -11.97 3.00 0.18
N GLY A 118 -10.79 3.13 0.77
CA GLY A 118 -10.34 4.19 1.66
C GLY A 118 -9.88 5.44 0.93
N ARG A 119 -9.62 6.51 1.69
CA ARG A 119 -9.35 7.85 1.15
C ARG A 119 -7.88 8.08 0.76
N HIS A 120 -6.98 7.27 1.31
CA HIS A 120 -5.53 7.41 1.23
C HIS A 120 -4.88 6.40 0.29
N PHE A 121 -5.68 5.56 -0.37
CA PHE A 121 -5.17 4.56 -1.31
C PHE A 121 -4.72 5.20 -2.62
N GLY A 122 -3.51 4.86 -3.03
CA GLY A 122 -2.95 5.31 -4.30
C GLY A 122 -3.65 4.67 -5.49
N TYR A 123 -3.78 5.43 -6.57
CA TYR A 123 -4.17 4.89 -7.87
C TYR A 123 -2.92 4.45 -8.64
N GLY A 124 -3.11 3.53 -9.58
CA GLY A 124 -2.11 3.06 -10.51
C GLY A 124 -2.43 3.40 -11.96
N ASP A 125 -1.54 3.00 -12.85
CA ASP A 125 -1.59 3.26 -14.29
C ASP A 125 -1.63 1.98 -15.15
N GLY A 126 -2.25 0.93 -14.59
CA GLY A 126 -2.64 -0.29 -15.29
C GLY A 126 -1.85 -1.53 -14.91
N VAL A 127 -1.58 -2.36 -15.91
CA VAL A 127 -0.96 -3.68 -15.72
C VAL A 127 0.46 -3.69 -16.29
N TYR A 128 1.39 -4.29 -15.56
CA TYR A 128 2.77 -4.47 -15.98
C TYR A 128 3.12 -5.94 -16.09
N ARG A 129 4.07 -6.22 -16.97
CA ARG A 129 4.64 -7.55 -17.18
C ARG A 129 6.15 -7.48 -17.22
N SER A 130 6.78 -8.41 -16.52
CA SER A 130 8.20 -8.74 -16.61
C SER A 130 8.36 -10.12 -17.24
N GLU A 131 9.40 -10.32 -18.04
CA GLU A 131 9.79 -11.65 -18.56
C GLU A 131 11.03 -12.24 -17.90
N ASP A 132 11.68 -11.50 -17.00
CA ASP A 132 13.00 -11.81 -16.44
C ASP A 132 13.02 -11.77 -14.91
N GLY A 133 11.90 -12.13 -14.28
CA GLY A 133 11.77 -12.20 -12.83
C GLY A 133 11.80 -10.84 -12.11
N GLY A 134 11.45 -9.77 -12.81
CA GLY A 134 11.27 -8.42 -12.28
C GLY A 134 12.39 -7.44 -12.61
N ASN A 135 13.38 -7.81 -13.44
CA ASN A 135 14.48 -6.91 -13.76
C ASN A 135 14.07 -5.85 -14.78
N THR A 136 13.20 -6.19 -15.72
CA THR A 136 12.64 -5.25 -16.69
C THR A 136 11.13 -5.38 -16.77
N TRP A 137 10.46 -4.24 -16.96
CA TRP A 137 9.01 -4.16 -16.98
C TRP A 137 8.50 -3.47 -18.24
N LYS A 138 7.32 -3.91 -18.66
CA LYS A 138 6.54 -3.28 -19.72
C LYS A 138 5.13 -3.02 -19.23
N ASN A 139 4.67 -1.78 -19.34
CA ASN A 139 3.25 -1.45 -19.17
C ASN A 139 2.46 -2.07 -20.33
N MET A 140 1.52 -2.94 -20.00
CA MET A 140 0.69 -3.72 -20.91
C MET A 140 -0.70 -3.11 -21.13
N GLY A 141 -0.96 -1.89 -20.65
CA GLY A 141 -2.21 -1.17 -20.83
C GLY A 141 -3.12 -1.19 -19.61
N LEU A 142 -4.42 -0.97 -19.82
CA LEU A 142 -5.41 -0.68 -18.77
C LEU A 142 -5.10 0.60 -17.96
N LYS A 143 -4.50 1.61 -18.58
CA LYS A 143 -4.02 2.83 -17.92
C LYS A 143 -5.05 3.65 -17.14
N ASN A 144 -6.32 3.51 -17.49
CA ASN A 144 -7.44 4.20 -16.81
C ASN A 144 -8.19 3.26 -15.85
N SER A 145 -7.57 2.15 -15.42
CA SER A 145 -8.15 1.25 -14.42
C SER A 145 -8.12 1.84 -13.03
N GLU A 146 -7.09 2.65 -12.71
CA GLU A 146 -6.70 3.15 -11.38
C GLU A 146 -6.44 2.06 -10.33
N HIS A 147 -7.19 0.96 -10.31
CA HIS A 147 -7.13 -0.07 -9.27
C HIS A 147 -7.31 -1.46 -9.90
N ILE A 148 -6.20 -2.23 -9.95
CA ILE A 148 -6.19 -3.62 -10.42
C ILE A 148 -6.11 -4.55 -9.20
N SER A 149 -7.20 -5.26 -8.91
CA SER A 149 -7.29 -6.11 -7.72
C SER A 149 -6.76 -7.53 -7.92
N LYS A 150 -6.91 -8.07 -9.14
CA LYS A 150 -6.48 -9.44 -9.43
C LYS A 150 -6.05 -9.60 -10.88
N ILE A 151 -4.98 -10.37 -11.07
CA ILE A 151 -4.57 -10.91 -12.36
C ILE A 151 -4.58 -12.43 -12.20
N VAL A 152 -5.21 -13.14 -13.13
CA VAL A 152 -5.09 -14.60 -13.21
C VAL A 152 -4.66 -15.01 -14.61
N ILE A 153 -3.83 -16.04 -14.67
CA ILE A 153 -3.23 -16.55 -15.90
C ILE A 153 -3.73 -17.96 -16.08
N HIS A 154 -4.11 -18.30 -17.31
CA HIS A 154 -4.56 -19.65 -17.63
C HIS A 154 -3.44 -20.67 -17.31
N PRO A 155 -3.75 -21.76 -16.58
CA PRO A 155 -2.73 -22.65 -16.01
C PRO A 155 -1.93 -23.44 -17.04
N ASN A 156 -2.39 -23.47 -18.31
CA ASN A 156 -1.74 -24.19 -19.41
C ASN A 156 -1.45 -23.29 -20.63
N ASP A 157 -1.74 -21.98 -20.57
CA ASP A 157 -1.49 -21.04 -21.68
C ASP A 157 -1.26 -19.61 -21.17
N SER A 158 0.01 -19.21 -21.08
CA SER A 158 0.44 -17.88 -20.65
C SER A 158 -0.14 -16.71 -21.46
N ASN A 159 -0.71 -16.93 -22.65
CA ASN A 159 -1.31 -15.86 -23.45
C ASN A 159 -2.71 -15.48 -22.98
N ILE A 160 -3.40 -16.40 -22.31
CA ILE A 160 -4.77 -16.21 -21.84
C ILE A 160 -4.73 -15.70 -20.40
N ILE A 161 -5.20 -14.47 -20.23
CA ILE A 161 -5.08 -13.73 -18.97
C ILE A 161 -6.39 -13.03 -18.71
N TRP A 162 -6.83 -13.04 -17.46
CA TRP A 162 -7.95 -12.23 -17.00
C TRP A 162 -7.51 -11.26 -15.92
N VAL A 163 -8.07 -10.06 -15.96
CA VAL A 163 -7.77 -8.97 -15.03
C VAL A 163 -9.07 -8.48 -14.42
N ALA A 164 -9.16 -8.53 -13.09
CA ALA A 164 -10.20 -7.86 -12.33
C ALA A 164 -9.79 -6.41 -12.10
N SER A 165 -10.56 -5.49 -12.68
CA SER A 165 -10.35 -4.05 -12.53
C SER A 165 -11.54 -3.41 -11.83
N GLN A 166 -11.28 -2.76 -10.71
CA GLN A 166 -12.31 -2.06 -9.94
C GLN A 166 -12.73 -0.74 -10.61
N GLY A 167 -11.83 -0.14 -11.38
CA GLY A 167 -12.01 1.21 -11.89
C GLY A 167 -11.74 2.30 -10.86
N PRO A 168 -11.75 3.57 -11.32
CA PRO A 168 -11.63 4.74 -10.46
C PRO A 168 -12.58 4.73 -9.26
N LEU A 169 -12.07 5.05 -8.08
CA LEU A 169 -12.85 5.17 -6.84
C LEU A 169 -13.58 6.52 -6.75
N TRP A 170 -12.95 7.59 -7.22
CA TRP A 170 -13.41 8.97 -7.09
C TRP A 170 -14.22 9.48 -8.29
N SER A 171 -14.27 8.71 -9.38
CA SER A 171 -14.99 9.06 -10.60
C SER A 171 -15.70 7.86 -11.21
N LYS A 172 -16.69 8.12 -12.06
CA LYS A 172 -17.41 7.10 -12.83
C LYS A 172 -16.65 6.73 -14.11
N GLY A 173 -16.89 5.53 -14.62
CA GLY A 173 -16.31 5.06 -15.88
C GLY A 173 -14.88 4.56 -15.70
N GLY A 174 -13.98 4.87 -16.64
CA GLY A 174 -12.64 4.28 -16.67
C GLY A 174 -12.64 2.82 -17.12
N GLN A 175 -11.48 2.16 -17.03
CA GLN A 175 -11.32 0.77 -17.47
C GLN A 175 -11.68 -0.20 -16.35
N ARG A 176 -12.97 -0.33 -16.03
CA ARG A 176 -13.51 -1.20 -14.97
C ARG A 176 -14.20 -2.45 -15.50
N GLY A 177 -14.28 -3.49 -14.67
CA GLY A 177 -14.85 -4.79 -15.02
C GLY A 177 -13.79 -5.88 -15.17
N VAL A 178 -14.11 -6.96 -15.87
CA VAL A 178 -13.16 -8.04 -16.19
C VAL A 178 -12.63 -7.86 -17.61
N TYR A 179 -11.31 -7.77 -17.74
CA TYR A 179 -10.64 -7.75 -19.04
C TYR A 179 -9.99 -9.09 -19.31
N LYS A 180 -10.05 -9.54 -20.57
CA LYS A 180 -9.39 -10.75 -21.05
C LYS A 180 -8.39 -10.41 -22.15
N SER A 181 -7.22 -11.02 -22.09
CA SER A 181 -6.26 -11.12 -23.18
C SER A 181 -6.18 -12.57 -23.66
N ILE A 182 -5.87 -12.75 -24.95
CA ILE A 182 -5.51 -14.05 -25.56
C ILE A 182 -4.17 -13.99 -26.30
N ASP A 183 -3.40 -12.90 -26.13
CA ASP A 183 -2.14 -12.65 -26.86
C ASP A 183 -1.00 -12.17 -25.95
N GLY A 184 -1.04 -12.57 -24.67
CA GLY A 184 -0.02 -12.23 -23.68
C GLY A 184 -0.08 -10.77 -23.20
N GLY A 185 -1.29 -10.20 -23.18
CA GLY A 185 -1.60 -8.86 -22.68
C GLY A 185 -1.33 -7.74 -23.68
N LYS A 186 -1.13 -8.05 -24.97
CA LYS A 186 -0.92 -7.02 -26.00
C LYS A 186 -2.23 -6.30 -26.30
N ASN A 187 -3.35 -7.03 -26.25
CA ASN A 187 -4.70 -6.50 -26.42
C ASN A 187 -5.63 -6.98 -25.30
N TRP A 188 -6.50 -6.09 -24.85
CA TRP A 188 -7.47 -6.36 -23.78
C TRP A 188 -8.90 -6.19 -24.29
N LYS A 189 -9.73 -7.21 -24.08
CA LYS A 189 -11.17 -7.18 -24.36
C LYS A 189 -11.92 -7.10 -23.03
N LEU A 190 -12.82 -6.12 -22.89
CA LEU A 190 -13.77 -6.10 -21.77
C LEU A 190 -14.76 -7.26 -21.96
N VAL A 191 -14.80 -8.19 -21.01
CA VAL A 191 -15.63 -9.41 -21.08
C VAL A 191 -16.73 -9.47 -20.03
N LEU A 192 -16.62 -8.68 -18.95
CA LEU A 192 -17.69 -8.51 -17.96
C LEU A 192 -17.73 -7.07 -17.45
N SER A 193 -18.92 -6.47 -17.46
CA SER A 193 -19.20 -5.15 -16.89
C SER A 193 -20.66 -5.09 -16.44
N ASP A 194 -21.00 -4.14 -15.56
CA ASP A 194 -22.39 -3.90 -15.14
C ASP A 194 -22.82 -2.45 -15.41
N ASN A 195 -22.25 -1.48 -14.69
CA ASN A 195 -22.50 -0.05 -14.90
C ASN A 195 -21.23 0.79 -14.64
N GLU A 196 -21.32 2.11 -14.80
CA GLU A 196 -20.18 3.04 -14.68
C GLU A 196 -19.55 3.13 -13.29
N TRP A 197 -20.14 2.51 -12.26
CA TRP A 197 -19.66 2.48 -10.87
C TRP A 197 -19.26 1.09 -10.39
N THR A 198 -19.48 0.04 -11.20
CA THR A 198 -19.27 -1.35 -10.81
C THR A 198 -18.06 -1.93 -11.54
N GLY A 199 -17.02 -2.29 -10.78
CA GLY A 199 -15.85 -3.01 -11.29
C GLY A 199 -15.78 -4.45 -10.77
N ALA A 200 -14.74 -5.18 -11.14
CA ALA A 200 -14.46 -6.51 -10.59
C ALA A 200 -13.44 -6.38 -9.44
N THR A 201 -13.64 -7.14 -8.35
CA THR A 201 -12.76 -7.12 -7.18
C THR A 201 -12.09 -8.47 -6.92
N GLU A 202 -12.79 -9.59 -7.17
CA GLU A 202 -12.24 -10.94 -7.01
C GLU A 202 -12.40 -11.72 -8.30
N LEU A 203 -11.45 -12.61 -8.57
CA LEU A 203 -11.48 -13.50 -9.73
C LEU A 203 -10.77 -14.81 -9.41
N VAL A 204 -11.48 -15.92 -9.56
CA VAL A 204 -10.99 -17.26 -9.23
C VAL A 204 -11.29 -18.23 -10.38
N LEU A 205 -10.30 -19.03 -10.77
CA LEU A 205 -10.46 -20.12 -11.75
C LEU A 205 -10.76 -21.43 -11.03
N ASP A 206 -11.59 -22.30 -11.64
CA ASP A 206 -11.62 -23.70 -11.25
C ASP A 206 -10.31 -24.38 -11.72
N PRO A 207 -9.49 -24.94 -10.82
CA PRO A 207 -8.20 -25.53 -11.19
C PRO A 207 -8.34 -26.78 -12.07
N ARG A 208 -9.53 -27.40 -12.13
CA ARG A 208 -9.81 -28.57 -12.98
C ARG A 208 -10.22 -28.16 -14.40
N ASN A 209 -10.85 -27.00 -14.53
CA ASN A 209 -11.28 -26.45 -15.80
C ASN A 209 -11.21 -24.91 -15.77
N PRO A 210 -10.15 -24.31 -16.32
CA PRO A 210 -9.96 -22.85 -16.29
C PRO A 210 -10.95 -22.05 -17.16
N ASP A 211 -11.83 -22.72 -17.92
CA ASP A 211 -12.98 -22.05 -18.55
C ASP A 211 -14.09 -21.73 -17.53
N ILE A 212 -14.09 -22.40 -16.37
CA ILE A 212 -14.98 -22.07 -15.26
C ILE A 212 -14.34 -20.99 -14.41
N ILE A 213 -14.95 -19.80 -14.42
CA ILE A 213 -14.42 -18.59 -13.78
C ILE A 213 -15.48 -18.02 -12.86
N TYR A 214 -15.10 -17.69 -11.64
CA TYR A 214 -15.95 -16.98 -10.68
C TYR A 214 -15.44 -15.58 -10.45
N VAL A 215 -16.34 -14.60 -10.44
CA VAL A 215 -16.01 -13.18 -10.27
C VAL A 215 -16.92 -12.57 -9.23
N ALA A 216 -16.35 -11.76 -8.34
CA ALA A 216 -17.12 -10.80 -7.56
C ALA A 216 -17.03 -9.41 -8.21
N MET A 217 -18.18 -8.84 -8.54
CA MET A 217 -18.33 -7.46 -8.99
C MET A 217 -18.67 -6.58 -7.78
N TRP A 218 -18.07 -5.39 -7.71
CA TRP A 218 -18.21 -4.47 -6.58
C TRP A 218 -18.59 -3.07 -7.08
N GLN A 219 -19.76 -2.59 -6.63
CA GLN A 219 -20.18 -1.21 -6.86
C GLN A 219 -19.69 -0.32 -5.73
N ARG A 220 -18.87 0.68 -6.05
CA ARG A 220 -18.32 1.61 -5.05
C ARG A 220 -18.11 3.01 -5.60
N HIS A 221 -18.13 3.99 -4.72
CA HIS A 221 -17.79 5.38 -5.02
C HIS A 221 -17.38 6.13 -3.75
N ARG A 222 -16.41 7.04 -3.89
CA ARG A 222 -16.04 7.96 -2.83
C ARG A 222 -16.11 9.41 -3.29
N THR A 223 -16.58 10.27 -2.40
CA THR A 223 -16.50 11.72 -2.48
C THR A 223 -15.75 12.24 -1.25
N ILE A 224 -15.48 13.55 -1.23
CA ILE A 224 -14.90 14.22 -0.05
C ILE A 224 -15.80 14.03 1.18
N ALA A 225 -17.13 13.97 0.98
CA ALA A 225 -18.10 13.91 2.08
C ALA A 225 -18.48 12.49 2.52
N ALA A 226 -18.44 11.51 1.62
CA ALA A 226 -19.02 10.20 1.86
C ALA A 226 -18.37 9.08 1.06
N TYR A 227 -18.47 7.87 1.59
CA TYR A 227 -18.12 6.62 0.93
C TYR A 227 -19.38 5.79 0.74
N MET A 228 -19.60 5.32 -0.49
CA MET A 228 -20.64 4.36 -0.86
C MET A 228 -19.95 3.05 -1.23
N GLY A 229 -20.00 2.06 -0.34
CA GLY A 229 -19.26 0.80 -0.49
C GLY A 229 -20.05 -0.37 -1.05
N GLY A 230 -21.28 -0.16 -1.52
CA GLY A 230 -22.11 -1.22 -2.07
C GLY A 230 -23.27 -0.65 -2.88
N GLY A 231 -24.00 -1.55 -3.54
CA GLY A 231 -25.12 -1.18 -4.39
C GLY A 231 -25.65 -2.35 -5.22
N PRO A 232 -26.71 -2.11 -6.02
CA PRO A 232 -27.38 -3.16 -6.80
C PRO A 232 -26.52 -3.77 -7.91
N GLY A 233 -25.41 -3.13 -8.29
CA GLY A 233 -24.44 -3.66 -9.26
C GLY A 233 -23.51 -4.72 -8.68
N THR A 234 -23.34 -4.76 -7.35
CA THR A 234 -22.52 -5.79 -6.69
C THR A 234 -23.14 -7.16 -6.90
N SER A 235 -22.33 -8.12 -7.36
CA SER A 235 -22.82 -9.47 -7.69
C SER A 235 -21.70 -10.50 -7.68
N ILE A 236 -22.05 -11.78 -7.48
CA ILE A 236 -21.15 -12.91 -7.77
C ILE A 236 -21.62 -13.53 -9.10
N GLN A 237 -20.69 -13.77 -10.01
CA GLN A 237 -20.98 -14.30 -11.34
C GLN A 237 -20.08 -15.48 -11.67
N ARG A 238 -20.60 -16.40 -12.48
CA ARG A 238 -19.83 -17.53 -13.04
C ARG A 238 -19.85 -17.49 -14.55
N SER A 239 -18.72 -17.76 -15.17
CA SER A 239 -18.61 -18.15 -16.57
C SER A 239 -18.28 -19.64 -16.64
N ASP A 240 -18.81 -20.33 -17.64
CA ASP A 240 -18.53 -21.73 -17.93
C ASP A 240 -17.82 -21.90 -19.31
N ASP A 241 -17.38 -20.78 -19.92
CA ASP A 241 -16.83 -20.72 -21.28
C ASP A 241 -15.62 -19.76 -21.42
N GLY A 242 -14.84 -19.62 -20.36
CA GLY A 242 -13.61 -18.82 -20.34
C GLY A 242 -13.86 -17.32 -20.32
N GLY A 243 -15.02 -16.89 -19.81
CA GLY A 243 -15.43 -15.50 -19.68
C GLY A 243 -16.13 -14.93 -20.92
N ASN A 244 -16.59 -15.76 -21.86
CA ASN A 244 -17.35 -15.25 -23.02
C ASN A 244 -18.80 -14.93 -22.66
N THR A 245 -19.40 -15.71 -21.77
CA THR A 245 -20.72 -15.49 -21.19
C THR A 245 -20.69 -15.63 -19.67
N TRP A 246 -21.63 -14.95 -19.00
CA TRP A 246 -21.67 -14.86 -17.54
C TRP A 246 -23.09 -15.07 -17.00
N LYS A 247 -23.18 -15.82 -15.91
CA LYS A 247 -24.39 -16.08 -15.15
C LYS A 247 -24.26 -15.46 -13.77
N LYS A 248 -25.18 -14.54 -13.41
CA LYS A 248 -25.30 -14.04 -12.04
C LYS A 248 -25.77 -15.17 -11.11
N LEU A 249 -25.03 -15.39 -10.02
CA LEU A 249 -25.38 -16.34 -8.97
C LEU A 249 -26.20 -15.61 -7.90
N THR A 250 -27.35 -16.16 -7.51
CA THR A 250 -28.31 -15.45 -6.64
C THR A 250 -29.01 -16.33 -5.62
N LYS A 251 -29.11 -17.64 -5.84
CA LYS A 251 -29.89 -18.53 -4.97
C LYS A 251 -29.19 -18.68 -3.62
N GLY A 252 -29.87 -18.27 -2.55
CA GLY A 252 -29.35 -18.34 -1.18
C GLY A 252 -28.41 -17.19 -0.78
N LEU A 253 -28.09 -16.29 -1.71
CA LEU A 253 -27.39 -15.03 -1.42
C LEU A 253 -28.38 -13.95 -0.92
N PRO A 254 -27.86 -12.88 -0.28
CA PRO A 254 -28.66 -11.74 0.17
C PRO A 254 -29.53 -11.13 -0.95
N LYS A 255 -30.75 -10.73 -0.58
CA LYS A 255 -31.68 -10.00 -1.47
C LYS A 255 -31.51 -8.48 -1.43
N SER A 256 -30.86 -7.97 -0.39
CA SER A 256 -30.49 -6.55 -0.23
C SER A 256 -29.25 -6.22 -1.06
N ASN A 257 -28.87 -4.94 -1.07
CA ASN A 257 -27.60 -4.54 -1.67
C ASN A 257 -26.43 -5.25 -0.98
N MET A 258 -25.50 -5.73 -1.81
CA MET A 258 -24.22 -6.25 -1.36
C MET A 258 -23.13 -5.19 -1.58
N ALA A 259 -22.05 -5.34 -0.82
CA ALA A 259 -20.89 -4.45 -0.83
C ALA A 259 -19.61 -5.26 -1.14
N LYS A 260 -18.45 -4.98 -0.53
CA LYS A 260 -17.24 -5.73 -0.89
C LYS A 260 -17.44 -7.23 -0.63
N VAL A 261 -16.92 -8.06 -1.53
CA VAL A 261 -16.98 -9.52 -1.44
C VAL A 261 -15.57 -10.08 -1.57
N GLY A 262 -15.12 -10.82 -0.55
CA GLY A 262 -14.00 -11.75 -0.69
C GLY A 262 -14.53 -13.10 -1.16
N LEU A 263 -13.83 -13.76 -2.08
CA LEU A 263 -14.28 -14.97 -2.75
C LEU A 263 -13.10 -15.93 -2.98
N ASP A 264 -13.23 -17.18 -2.55
CA ASP A 264 -12.25 -18.22 -2.90
C ASP A 264 -12.91 -19.59 -3.09
N ILE A 265 -12.20 -20.46 -3.80
CA ILE A 265 -12.55 -21.85 -4.10
C ILE A 265 -11.73 -22.79 -3.22
N SER A 266 -12.35 -23.87 -2.75
CA SER A 266 -11.63 -24.90 -2.00
C SER A 266 -10.58 -25.57 -2.86
N LYS A 267 -9.32 -25.60 -2.38
CA LYS A 267 -8.20 -26.26 -3.08
C LYS A 267 -8.28 -27.78 -3.01
N HIS A 268 -9.11 -28.31 -2.11
CA HIS A 268 -9.32 -29.75 -1.89
C HIS A 268 -10.55 -30.29 -2.63
N ASN A 269 -11.59 -29.46 -2.79
CA ASN A 269 -12.79 -29.80 -3.54
C ASN A 269 -13.34 -28.58 -4.30
N PRO A 270 -12.99 -28.39 -5.58
CA PRO A 270 -13.38 -27.19 -6.32
C PRO A 270 -14.88 -27.10 -6.69
N ASP A 271 -15.72 -28.02 -6.23
CA ASP A 271 -17.17 -27.79 -6.23
C ASP A 271 -17.62 -26.82 -5.13
N ILE A 272 -16.75 -26.57 -4.13
CA ILE A 272 -17.03 -25.73 -2.98
C ILE A 272 -16.43 -24.33 -3.18
N LEU A 273 -17.28 -23.31 -2.97
CA LEU A 273 -16.89 -21.90 -2.92
C LEU A 273 -17.27 -21.28 -1.59
N TYR A 274 -16.49 -20.30 -1.16
CA TYR A 274 -16.75 -19.49 0.02
C TYR A 274 -16.75 -18.01 -0.35
N ALA A 275 -17.68 -17.26 0.21
CA ALA A 275 -17.78 -15.83 0.00
C ALA A 275 -18.02 -15.09 1.31
N ALA A 276 -17.20 -14.08 1.61
CA ALA A 276 -17.39 -13.15 2.71
C ALA A 276 -18.04 -11.88 2.15
N ILE A 277 -19.30 -11.61 2.52
CA ILE A 277 -20.13 -10.58 1.87
C ILE A 277 -20.47 -9.48 2.86
N GLU A 278 -20.05 -8.25 2.57
CA GLU A 278 -20.55 -7.05 3.26
C GLU A 278 -21.97 -6.71 2.78
N LEU A 279 -22.80 -6.28 3.73
CA LEU A 279 -24.15 -5.77 3.53
C LEU A 279 -24.27 -4.37 4.15
N ASP A 280 -25.44 -3.76 3.94
CA ASP A 280 -25.76 -2.44 4.47
C ASP A 280 -25.42 -2.31 5.97
N ARG A 281 -24.94 -1.13 6.36
CA ARG A 281 -24.62 -0.76 7.74
C ARG A 281 -23.55 -1.65 8.39
N ARG A 282 -22.56 -2.10 7.59
CA ARG A 282 -21.43 -2.95 8.04
C ARG A 282 -21.88 -4.29 8.64
N THR A 283 -23.05 -4.76 8.22
CA THR A 283 -23.48 -6.14 8.50
C THR A 283 -22.94 -7.05 7.41
N GLY A 284 -23.15 -8.37 7.52
CA GLY A 284 -22.67 -9.27 6.49
C GLY A 284 -22.81 -10.74 6.87
N GLY A 285 -21.98 -11.54 6.22
CA GLY A 285 -21.77 -12.92 6.61
C GLY A 285 -20.86 -13.68 5.65
N VAL A 286 -20.48 -14.87 6.09
CA VAL A 286 -19.78 -15.86 5.27
C VAL A 286 -20.79 -16.86 4.72
N TYR A 287 -20.70 -17.12 3.42
CA TYR A 287 -21.57 -18.00 2.66
C TYR A 287 -20.73 -19.12 2.04
N LYS A 288 -21.29 -20.33 2.00
CA LYS A 288 -20.68 -21.49 1.36
C LYS A 288 -21.62 -22.01 0.28
N SER A 289 -21.07 -22.35 -0.88
CA SER A 289 -21.73 -23.17 -1.91
C SER A 289 -20.99 -24.49 -2.02
N GLU A 290 -21.72 -25.58 -2.24
CA GLU A 290 -21.16 -26.92 -2.44
C GLU A 290 -21.46 -27.47 -3.84
N ASP A 291 -22.01 -26.63 -4.72
CA ASP A 291 -22.51 -26.97 -6.05
C ASP A 291 -22.08 -25.94 -7.10
N ARG A 292 -20.82 -25.51 -7.04
CA ARG A 292 -20.21 -24.57 -8.01
C ARG A 292 -20.93 -23.23 -8.08
N GLY A 293 -21.42 -22.74 -6.95
CA GLY A 293 -22.09 -21.45 -6.82
C GLY A 293 -23.56 -21.44 -7.24
N GLU A 294 -24.16 -22.59 -7.59
CA GLU A 294 -25.57 -22.66 -7.96
C GLU A 294 -26.49 -22.33 -6.78
N THR A 295 -26.16 -22.81 -5.58
CA THR A 295 -26.85 -22.49 -4.33
C THR A 295 -25.86 -22.15 -3.22
N TRP A 296 -26.23 -21.16 -2.41
CA TRP A 296 -25.44 -20.67 -1.30
C TRP A 296 -26.18 -20.84 0.03
N THR A 297 -25.45 -21.17 1.08
CA THR A 297 -25.97 -21.23 2.44
C THR A 297 -25.13 -20.32 3.33
N LYS A 298 -25.78 -19.40 4.04
CA LYS A 298 -25.13 -18.56 5.05
C LYS A 298 -24.61 -19.45 6.19
N GLN A 299 -23.33 -19.35 6.50
CA GLN A 299 -22.68 -20.12 7.56
C GLN A 299 -22.64 -19.34 8.87
N SER A 300 -22.31 -18.05 8.81
CA SER A 300 -22.21 -17.17 9.98
C SER A 300 -22.43 -15.71 9.61
N ASP A 301 -22.52 -14.85 10.62
CA ASP A 301 -22.55 -13.38 10.50
C ASP A 301 -21.14 -12.75 10.46
N ALA A 302 -20.08 -13.58 10.31
CA ALA A 302 -18.71 -13.09 10.29
C ALA A 302 -18.48 -12.12 9.12
N VAL A 303 -17.80 -11.01 9.44
CA VAL A 303 -17.46 -9.91 8.54
C VAL A 303 -16.24 -9.18 9.12
N ALA A 304 -15.43 -8.53 8.28
CA ALA A 304 -14.30 -7.74 8.76
C ALA A 304 -14.74 -6.57 9.66
N GLY A 305 -13.99 -6.33 10.73
CA GLY A 305 -14.25 -5.32 11.76
C GLY A 305 -13.51 -4.00 11.54
N ALA A 306 -13.40 -3.21 12.63
CA ALA A 306 -12.70 -1.93 12.69
C ALA A 306 -13.07 -0.93 11.57
N THR A 307 -12.14 -0.59 10.68
CA THR A 307 -12.36 0.29 9.53
C THR A 307 -13.48 -0.27 8.62
N GLY A 308 -13.60 -1.59 8.56
CA GLY A 308 -14.70 -2.33 7.96
C GLY A 308 -14.38 -2.88 6.57
N PRO A 309 -15.38 -3.49 5.90
CA PRO A 309 -15.09 -4.36 4.77
C PRO A 309 -14.51 -3.69 3.52
N HIS A 310 -14.66 -2.37 3.39
CA HIS A 310 -14.00 -1.64 2.31
C HIS A 310 -12.48 -1.60 2.43
N TYR A 311 -11.95 -1.88 3.62
CA TYR A 311 -10.54 -1.87 3.95
C TYR A 311 -9.97 -3.29 4.02
N TYR A 312 -10.72 -4.26 4.55
CA TYR A 312 -10.38 -5.68 4.55
C TYR A 312 -11.61 -6.46 4.10
N GLN A 313 -11.51 -7.50 3.31
CA GLN A 313 -12.61 -8.49 3.17
C GLN A 313 -12.16 -9.75 2.44
N GLU A 314 -10.88 -9.80 2.06
CA GLU A 314 -10.25 -10.88 1.32
C GLU A 314 -10.40 -12.18 2.11
N LEU A 315 -10.78 -13.24 1.42
CA LEU A 315 -11.04 -14.54 1.99
C LEU A 315 -10.15 -15.56 1.30
N TYR A 316 -9.43 -16.36 2.07
CA TYR A 316 -8.50 -17.36 1.54
C TYR A 316 -8.87 -18.74 2.06
N ALA A 317 -9.07 -19.70 1.17
CA ALA A 317 -9.23 -21.10 1.52
C ALA A 317 -7.85 -21.75 1.67
N SER A 318 -7.63 -22.47 2.77
CA SER A 318 -6.35 -23.13 3.03
C SER A 318 -6.03 -24.18 1.95
N PRO A 319 -4.81 -24.17 1.39
CA PRO A 319 -4.36 -25.25 0.53
C PRO A 319 -4.01 -26.54 1.30
N HIS A 320 -3.91 -26.48 2.64
CA HIS A 320 -3.44 -27.59 3.48
C HIS A 320 -4.54 -28.26 4.30
N HIS A 321 -5.59 -27.52 4.66
CA HIS A 321 -6.68 -28.02 5.47
C HIS A 321 -8.02 -27.76 4.80
N PHE A 322 -8.76 -28.84 4.52
CA PHE A 322 -10.11 -28.75 3.98
C PHE A 322 -11.00 -27.88 4.89
N ASP A 323 -11.80 -27.00 4.29
CA ASP A 323 -12.75 -26.11 4.96
C ASP A 323 -12.13 -25.08 5.95
N ARG A 324 -10.80 -24.98 6.04
CA ARG A 324 -10.13 -23.90 6.78
C ARG A 324 -10.12 -22.62 5.96
N LEU A 325 -10.59 -21.52 6.55
CA LEU A 325 -10.66 -20.20 5.93
C LEU A 325 -9.90 -19.16 6.75
N TYR A 326 -9.25 -18.24 6.06
CA TYR A 326 -8.64 -17.04 6.64
C TYR A 326 -9.35 -15.82 6.06
N LEU A 327 -10.04 -15.07 6.92
CA LEU A 327 -10.72 -13.83 6.56
C LEU A 327 -9.88 -12.65 7.05
N MET A 328 -9.42 -11.84 6.11
CA MET A 328 -8.65 -10.62 6.39
C MET A 328 -9.49 -9.63 7.21
N ASP A 329 -8.85 -9.02 8.20
CA ASP A 329 -9.47 -8.15 9.21
C ASP A 329 -8.36 -7.42 9.99
N SER A 330 -8.73 -6.39 10.77
CA SER A 330 -7.86 -5.73 11.72
C SER A 330 -7.23 -6.70 12.73
N ALA A 331 -7.98 -7.76 13.10
CA ALA A 331 -7.45 -8.94 13.77
C ALA A 331 -7.92 -10.17 12.99
N LEU A 332 -7.03 -10.83 12.26
CA LEU A 332 -7.40 -11.86 11.28
C LEU A 332 -8.33 -12.92 11.89
N GLN A 333 -9.36 -13.32 11.15
CA GLN A 333 -10.30 -14.36 11.60
C GLN A 333 -10.01 -15.69 10.91
N ILE A 334 -9.98 -16.78 11.68
CA ILE A 334 -9.78 -18.14 11.18
C ILE A 334 -11.03 -18.97 11.45
N SER A 335 -11.47 -19.73 10.45
CA SER A 335 -12.50 -20.75 10.60
C SER A 335 -11.91 -22.12 10.22
N ASP A 336 -12.31 -23.15 10.95
CA ASP A 336 -11.92 -24.55 10.71
C ASP A 336 -13.10 -25.42 10.22
N ASP A 337 -14.25 -24.81 9.93
CA ASP A 337 -15.51 -25.51 9.68
C ASP A 337 -16.32 -24.91 8.50
N GLY A 338 -15.61 -24.34 7.52
CA GLY A 338 -16.19 -23.79 6.30
C GLY A 338 -16.92 -22.46 6.52
N GLY A 339 -16.59 -21.74 7.60
CA GLY A 339 -17.13 -20.42 7.92
C GLY A 339 -18.30 -20.40 8.89
N LYS A 340 -18.60 -21.50 9.58
CA LYS A 340 -19.70 -21.55 10.58
C LYS A 340 -19.28 -20.90 11.89
N THR A 341 -18.04 -21.13 12.30
CA THR A 341 -17.46 -20.49 13.48
C THR A 341 -16.11 -19.87 13.14
N PHE A 342 -15.79 -18.76 13.80
CA PHE A 342 -14.54 -18.04 13.65
C PHE A 342 -13.91 -17.74 15.01
N TYR A 343 -12.59 -17.82 15.06
CA TYR A 343 -11.77 -17.31 16.16
C TYR A 343 -10.74 -16.33 15.63
N ARG A 344 -10.18 -15.52 16.53
CA ARG A 344 -9.14 -14.54 16.18
C ARG A 344 -7.79 -15.24 16.14
N MET A 345 -7.02 -14.95 15.09
CA MET A 345 -5.61 -15.33 15.00
C MET A 345 -4.85 -14.82 16.22
N ASN A 346 -3.92 -15.62 16.74
CA ASN A 346 -2.99 -15.11 17.73
C ASN A 346 -2.06 -14.11 17.04
N GLU A 347 -2.09 -12.84 17.46
CA GLU A 347 -1.25 -11.76 16.91
C GLU A 347 -0.24 -11.25 17.94
N LYS A 348 0.06 -12.03 18.98
CA LYS A 348 1.08 -11.63 19.96
C LYS A 348 2.43 -11.37 19.26
N ASN A 349 2.97 -10.17 19.45
CA ASN A 349 4.18 -9.66 18.78
C ASN A 349 4.06 -9.50 17.26
N LYS A 350 2.83 -9.34 16.75
CA LYS A 350 2.51 -9.06 15.37
C LYS A 350 1.64 -7.79 15.30
N HIS A 351 1.80 -6.98 14.26
CA HIS A 351 0.83 -5.91 13.99
C HIS A 351 -0.51 -6.48 13.51
N GLY A 352 -1.62 -5.79 13.82
CA GLY A 352 -2.94 -6.08 13.25
C GLY A 352 -3.04 -5.64 11.79
N ASP A 353 -4.26 -5.39 11.31
CA ASP A 353 -4.58 -4.85 9.98
C ASP A 353 -4.06 -5.70 8.83
N ASN A 354 -4.60 -6.92 8.73
CA ASN A 354 -4.13 -7.95 7.82
C ASN A 354 -4.79 -7.80 6.45
N HIS A 355 -4.00 -7.89 5.38
CA HIS A 355 -4.47 -7.71 4.01
C HIS A 355 -4.14 -8.89 3.09
N ALA A 356 -3.05 -9.61 3.36
CA ALA A 356 -2.60 -10.70 2.51
C ALA A 356 -2.10 -11.88 3.35
N ILE A 357 -2.30 -13.08 2.82
CA ILE A 357 -1.70 -14.30 3.35
C ILE A 357 -1.22 -15.21 2.22
N ALA A 358 -0.02 -15.77 2.39
CA ALA A 358 0.55 -16.77 1.50
C ALA A 358 1.00 -18.01 2.28
N PHE A 359 1.00 -19.14 1.58
CA PHE A 359 1.26 -20.46 2.14
C PHE A 359 2.46 -21.09 1.44
N ARG A 360 3.25 -21.87 2.18
CA ARG A 360 4.26 -22.75 1.59
C ARG A 360 3.66 -24.09 1.30
N LYS A 361 3.86 -24.61 0.09
CA LYS A 361 3.39 -25.94 -0.28
C LYS A 361 4.03 -27.03 0.58
N SER A 362 5.28 -26.83 1.00
CA SER A 362 6.06 -27.80 1.77
C SER A 362 5.71 -27.88 3.26
N ASP A 363 5.02 -26.89 3.81
CA ASP A 363 4.79 -26.75 5.25
C ASP A 363 3.35 -26.28 5.55
N PRO A 364 2.46 -27.17 6.03
CA PRO A 364 1.07 -26.84 6.31
C PRO A 364 0.88 -25.89 7.50
N ASP A 365 1.89 -25.72 8.36
CA ASP A 365 1.85 -24.82 9.52
C ASP A 365 2.47 -23.44 9.22
N TYR A 366 3.13 -23.30 8.05
CA TYR A 366 3.75 -22.04 7.64
C TYR A 366 2.72 -21.04 7.12
N LEU A 367 2.75 -19.83 7.68
CA LEU A 367 1.94 -18.70 7.24
C LEU A 367 2.83 -17.49 7.03
N LEU A 368 2.70 -16.84 5.88
CA LEU A 368 3.31 -15.54 5.59
C LEU A 368 2.20 -14.51 5.47
N VAL A 369 2.14 -13.55 6.39
CA VAL A 369 1.03 -12.59 6.52
C VAL A 369 1.53 -11.17 6.32
N GLY A 370 0.89 -10.47 5.40
CA GLY A 370 1.07 -9.04 5.13
C GLY A 370 0.03 -8.21 5.87
N SER A 371 0.47 -7.12 6.49
CA SER A 371 -0.37 -6.21 7.27
C SER A 371 0.12 -4.76 7.20
N ASP A 372 -0.59 -3.79 7.80
CA ASP A 372 -0.21 -2.36 7.75
C ASP A 372 1.13 -2.07 8.43
N GLY A 373 1.57 -2.93 9.35
CA GLY A 373 2.89 -2.86 9.99
C GLY A 373 4.01 -3.64 9.27
N GLY A 374 3.70 -4.37 8.19
CA GLY A 374 4.70 -5.10 7.40
C GLY A 374 4.42 -6.58 7.15
N LEU A 375 5.51 -7.34 7.02
CA LEU A 375 5.50 -8.77 6.71
C LEU A 375 5.92 -9.60 7.92
N TYR A 376 5.12 -10.63 8.21
CA TYR A 376 5.33 -11.52 9.34
C TYR A 376 5.22 -12.97 8.89
N GLU A 377 6.01 -13.86 9.48
CA GLU A 377 5.87 -15.29 9.24
C GLU A 377 5.74 -16.08 10.54
N SER A 378 5.09 -17.23 10.43
CA SER A 378 4.92 -18.23 11.48
C SER A 378 5.28 -19.59 10.90
N PHE A 379 5.98 -20.41 11.67
CA PHE A 379 6.30 -21.82 11.34
C PHE A 379 5.50 -22.81 12.20
N ASP A 380 4.61 -22.32 13.06
CA ASP A 380 3.95 -23.12 14.10
C ASP A 380 2.45 -22.82 14.21
N HIS A 381 1.84 -22.44 13.08
CA HIS A 381 0.43 -22.11 12.97
C HIS A 381 -0.02 -21.02 13.96
N THR A 382 0.58 -19.83 13.83
CA THR A 382 0.27 -18.58 14.55
C THR A 382 0.69 -18.54 16.03
N LYS A 383 1.39 -19.55 16.57
CA LYS A 383 1.79 -19.53 17.99
C LYS A 383 2.90 -18.51 18.22
N THR A 384 3.84 -18.40 17.28
CA THR A 384 4.91 -17.41 17.31
C THR A 384 5.06 -16.71 15.96
N TRP A 385 5.51 -15.46 15.99
CA TRP A 385 5.69 -14.62 14.80
C TRP A 385 7.11 -14.08 14.73
N ARG A 386 7.68 -14.11 13.52
CA ARG A 386 8.88 -13.37 13.15
C ARG A 386 8.51 -12.19 12.27
N PHE A 387 8.92 -10.99 12.67
CA PHE A 387 8.78 -9.77 11.87
C PHE A 387 9.97 -9.60 10.92
N MET A 388 9.70 -9.20 9.67
CA MET A 388 10.73 -8.85 8.68
C MET A 388 11.21 -7.40 8.87
N ALA A 389 12.10 -7.20 9.85
CA ALA A 389 12.60 -5.89 10.27
C ALA A 389 13.68 -5.27 9.33
N ASN A 390 13.65 -5.59 8.04
CA ASN A 390 14.62 -5.13 7.04
C ASN A 390 13.94 -4.65 5.73
N LEU A 391 12.65 -4.35 5.78
CA LEU A 391 11.85 -3.78 4.70
C LEU A 391 11.56 -2.29 4.99
N PRO A 392 12.16 -1.33 4.25
CA PRO A 392 12.00 0.10 4.51
C PRO A 392 10.74 0.66 3.84
N LEU A 393 9.56 0.18 4.24
CA LEU A 393 8.28 0.51 3.60
C LEU A 393 7.41 1.45 4.44
N THR A 394 7.97 2.06 5.49
CA THR A 394 7.25 2.92 6.41
C THR A 394 6.51 4.06 5.70
N GLN A 395 5.22 4.20 5.99
CA GLN A 395 4.34 5.19 5.37
C GLN A 395 4.30 6.47 6.23
N PHE A 396 5.29 7.34 6.05
CA PHE A 396 5.33 8.66 6.70
C PHE A 396 4.30 9.62 6.09
N TYR A 397 3.60 10.34 6.96
CA TYR A 397 2.72 11.45 6.58
C TYR A 397 3.52 12.73 6.31
N ASP A 398 4.39 13.09 7.26
CA ASP A 398 5.26 14.26 7.19
C ASP A 398 6.49 14.05 8.10
N VAL A 399 7.54 14.85 7.89
CA VAL A 399 8.83 14.75 8.58
C VAL A 399 9.27 16.09 9.18
N ALA A 400 9.92 16.03 10.34
CA ALA A 400 10.56 17.17 10.98
C ALA A 400 12.02 16.85 11.31
N LEU A 401 12.87 17.87 11.27
CA LEU A 401 14.30 17.76 11.57
C LEU A 401 14.61 18.60 12.80
N ASP A 402 15.46 18.10 13.70
CA ASP A 402 16.08 18.96 14.71
C ASP A 402 17.36 19.62 14.18
N ASP A 403 18.04 20.38 15.03
CA ASP A 403 19.33 21.03 14.76
C ASP A 403 20.47 20.47 15.64
N SER A 404 20.36 19.21 16.06
CA SER A 404 21.41 18.54 16.84
C SER A 404 22.71 18.39 16.04
N GLU A 405 23.86 18.61 16.69
CA GLU A 405 25.19 18.39 16.11
C GLU A 405 25.91 17.22 16.82
N PRO A 406 26.75 16.44 16.11
CA PRO A 406 27.16 16.58 14.70
C PRO A 406 26.16 15.99 13.69
N PHE A 407 25.16 15.23 14.15
CA PHE A 407 24.14 14.62 13.31
C PHE A 407 22.76 14.97 13.85
N TYR A 408 21.94 15.62 13.03
CA TYR A 408 20.57 15.96 13.39
C TYR A 408 19.69 14.70 13.42
N ASN A 409 18.61 14.75 14.18
CA ASN A 409 17.57 13.73 14.20
C ASN A 409 16.45 14.06 13.21
N ILE A 410 15.86 12.99 12.68
CA ILE A 410 14.71 13.02 11.80
C ILE A 410 13.56 12.39 12.57
N PHE A 411 12.42 13.07 12.58
CA PHE A 411 11.18 12.60 13.17
C PHE A 411 10.12 12.50 12.09
N GLY A 412 9.24 11.53 12.20
CA GLY A 412 8.13 11.40 11.28
C GLY A 412 6.96 10.66 11.90
N GLY A 413 5.76 11.16 11.61
CA GLY A 413 4.52 10.48 11.95
C GLY A 413 4.15 9.45 10.89
N THR A 414 3.75 8.25 11.30
CA THR A 414 3.45 7.14 10.38
C THR A 414 2.00 6.65 10.46
N GLN A 415 1.51 6.11 9.35
CA GLN A 415 0.23 5.39 9.31
C GLN A 415 0.25 4.17 10.25
N ASP A 416 -0.75 4.06 11.14
CA ASP A 416 -1.00 2.95 12.08
C ASP A 416 0.15 2.58 13.05
N ASN A 417 1.30 3.27 13.00
CA ASN A 417 2.53 2.74 13.58
C ASN A 417 3.38 3.76 14.37
N SER A 418 2.79 4.76 15.02
CA SER A 418 3.49 5.73 15.89
C SER A 418 4.21 6.87 15.16
N THR A 419 4.61 7.88 15.94
CA THR A 419 5.65 8.82 15.54
C THR A 419 7.01 8.25 15.95
N GLU A 420 7.94 8.21 15.01
CA GLU A 420 9.29 7.70 15.23
C GLU A 420 10.34 8.79 15.06
N GLY A 421 11.52 8.57 15.63
CA GLY A 421 12.67 9.42 15.38
C GLY A 421 13.99 8.68 15.48
N GLY A 422 14.97 9.12 14.67
CA GLY A 422 16.31 8.55 14.64
C GLY A 422 17.33 9.50 14.02
N PRO A 423 18.63 9.20 14.14
CA PRO A 423 19.67 10.10 13.67
C PRO A 423 19.82 10.04 12.15
N SER A 424 20.14 11.18 11.53
CA SER A 424 20.49 11.28 10.11
C SER A 424 21.78 10.52 9.76
N ARG A 425 22.66 10.30 10.74
CA ARG A 425 23.90 9.53 10.62
C ARG A 425 24.41 9.09 12.00
N THR A 426 25.23 8.05 12.00
CA THR A 426 25.96 7.55 13.17
C THR A 426 27.47 7.55 12.89
N ASP A 427 28.25 7.45 13.95
CA ASP A 427 29.70 7.24 13.92
C ASP A 427 30.08 5.74 13.79
N THR A 428 29.09 4.84 13.85
CA THR A 428 29.25 3.40 13.67
C THR A 428 29.53 3.06 12.21
N TRP A 429 30.50 2.17 11.96
CA TRP A 429 30.89 1.77 10.61
C TRP A 429 29.77 1.01 9.86
N GLN A 430 28.88 0.36 10.60
CA GLN A 430 27.70 -0.33 10.06
C GLN A 430 26.58 0.63 9.62
N GLY A 431 26.68 1.92 9.97
CA GLY A 431 25.65 2.91 9.69
C GLY A 431 24.49 2.90 10.71
N ILE A 432 23.32 3.35 10.26
CA ILE A 432 22.12 3.51 11.10
C ILE A 432 21.42 2.14 11.22
N HIS A 433 21.06 1.75 12.45
CA HIS A 433 20.40 0.49 12.78
C HIS A 433 19.00 0.80 13.33
N ASN A 434 18.11 -0.19 13.33
CA ASN A 434 16.78 -0.06 13.95
C ASN A 434 16.84 0.36 15.42
N SER A 435 17.87 -0.06 16.16
CA SER A 435 18.07 0.32 17.56
C SER A 435 18.44 1.80 17.78
N HIS A 436 18.84 2.52 16.72
CA HIS A 436 19.05 3.97 16.78
C HIS A 436 17.77 4.76 16.58
N TRP A 437 16.72 4.14 16.05
CA TRP A 437 15.40 4.73 15.97
C TRP A 437 14.60 4.39 17.22
N ARG A 438 13.66 5.26 17.57
CA ARG A 438 12.76 5.10 18.72
C ARG A 438 11.35 5.55 18.38
N VAL A 439 10.38 4.87 18.96
CA VAL A 439 9.00 5.36 19.04
C VAL A 439 8.97 6.51 20.03
N VAL A 440 8.49 7.67 19.58
CA VAL A 440 8.38 8.90 20.36
C VAL A 440 6.96 9.06 20.89
N LEU A 441 5.96 8.81 20.05
CA LEU A 441 4.55 9.00 20.38
C LEU A 441 3.75 7.84 19.81
N ASN A 442 2.93 7.19 20.63
CA ASN A 442 2.09 6.05 20.22
C ASN A 442 0.89 6.46 19.33
N TRP A 443 0.14 5.45 18.83
CA TRP A 443 -1.01 5.55 17.90
C TRP A 443 -0.57 5.93 16.48
N ASP A 444 -1.43 6.29 15.53
CA ASP A 444 -0.95 6.86 14.27
C ASP A 444 -0.15 8.13 14.56
N GLY A 445 1.00 8.27 13.92
CA GLY A 445 1.76 9.51 13.96
C GLY A 445 1.37 10.42 12.80
N HIS A 446 1.28 11.72 13.07
CA HIS A 446 1.03 12.77 12.08
C HIS A 446 2.16 13.80 12.08
N GLN A 447 1.99 14.96 11.42
CA GLN A 447 3.07 15.94 11.26
C GLN A 447 3.76 16.28 12.60
N PRO A 448 5.05 15.95 12.78
CA PRO A 448 5.80 16.37 13.96
C PRO A 448 6.35 17.80 13.78
N ALA A 449 6.81 18.41 14.88
CA ALA A 449 7.58 19.64 14.84
C ALA A 449 8.65 19.65 15.94
N THR A 450 9.79 20.26 15.67
CA THR A 450 10.93 20.37 16.60
C THR A 450 11.10 21.82 17.06
N GLU A 451 11.66 22.03 18.27
CA GLU A 451 11.98 23.37 18.77
C GLU A 451 13.41 23.78 18.35
N PRO A 452 13.59 24.82 17.50
CA PRO A 452 14.93 25.26 17.10
C PRO A 452 15.79 25.68 18.30
N GLY A 453 17.02 25.17 18.36
CA GLY A 453 17.98 25.39 19.44
C GLY A 453 17.70 24.58 20.71
N ASN A 454 16.69 23.70 20.72
CA ASN A 454 16.33 22.88 21.87
C ASN A 454 15.91 21.46 21.45
N PRO A 455 16.88 20.55 21.25
CA PRO A 455 16.59 19.18 20.80
C PRO A 455 15.87 18.32 21.85
N ASN A 456 15.68 18.84 23.07
CA ASN A 456 14.94 18.15 24.12
C ASN A 456 13.43 18.28 23.93
N ILE A 457 12.93 19.21 23.12
CA ILE A 457 11.49 19.43 22.95
C ILE A 457 11.08 19.15 21.52
N MET A 458 10.06 18.32 21.38
CA MET A 458 9.33 18.16 20.14
C MET A 458 7.84 18.10 20.37
N TYR A 459 7.10 18.31 19.30
CA TYR A 459 5.66 18.17 19.24
C TYR A 459 5.34 17.04 18.29
N GLY A 460 4.46 16.15 18.72
CA GLY A 460 3.98 15.03 17.92
C GLY A 460 2.47 15.05 17.88
N GLN A 461 1.90 14.46 16.83
CA GLN A 461 0.47 14.40 16.64
C GLN A 461 -0.03 12.97 16.55
N ARG A 462 -1.32 12.80 16.89
CA ARG A 462 -2.11 11.60 16.59
C ARG A 462 -3.36 11.98 15.82
N GLN A 463 -4.16 10.97 15.43
CA GLN A 463 -5.36 11.13 14.62
C GLN A 463 -6.28 12.26 15.10
N GLN A 464 -6.96 12.92 14.17
CA GLN A 464 -7.91 14.01 14.50
C GLN A 464 -7.22 15.20 15.20
N GLY A 465 -5.99 15.48 14.79
CA GLY A 465 -5.19 16.60 15.27
C GLY A 465 -4.93 16.58 16.77
N THR A 466 -4.89 15.40 17.42
CA THR A 466 -4.38 15.36 18.80
C THR A 466 -2.94 15.83 18.77
N LEU A 467 -2.56 16.62 19.75
CA LEU A 467 -1.26 17.27 19.78
C LEU A 467 -0.65 17.06 21.16
N ALA A 468 0.57 16.55 21.19
CA ALA A 468 1.35 16.35 22.39
C ALA A 468 2.69 17.07 22.30
N ARG A 469 3.11 17.66 23.40
CA ARG A 469 4.47 18.10 23.65
C ARG A 469 5.23 16.93 24.29
N ILE A 470 6.39 16.61 23.76
CA ILE A 470 7.25 15.54 24.24
C ILE A 470 8.58 16.12 24.70
N ASP A 471 8.96 15.81 25.95
CA ASP A 471 10.32 16.01 26.44
C ASP A 471 11.17 14.77 26.11
N MET A 472 12.12 14.94 25.19
CA MET A 472 12.97 13.88 24.64
C MET A 472 14.07 13.41 25.60
N LEU A 473 14.30 14.14 26.70
CA LEU A 473 15.22 13.75 27.76
C LEU A 473 14.54 12.83 28.76
N THR A 474 13.32 13.18 29.18
CA THR A 474 12.57 12.43 30.21
C THR A 474 11.59 11.41 29.65
N GLY A 475 11.17 11.57 28.39
CA GLY A 475 10.07 10.83 27.79
C GLY A 475 8.68 11.32 28.22
N GLU A 476 8.59 12.45 28.93
CA GLU A 476 7.30 13.01 29.37
C GLU A 476 6.48 13.47 28.17
N VAL A 477 5.22 13.03 28.13
CA VAL A 477 4.24 13.39 27.10
C VAL A 477 3.12 14.21 27.74
N THR A 478 2.92 15.43 27.27
CA THR A 478 1.83 16.31 27.73
C THR A 478 0.91 16.62 26.55
N ASP A 479 -0.37 16.26 26.65
CA ASP A 479 -1.35 16.63 25.63
C ASP A 479 -1.64 18.14 25.71
N VAL A 480 -1.48 18.83 24.58
CA VAL A 480 -1.59 20.29 24.44
C VAL A 480 -2.53 20.70 23.29
N GLN A 481 -3.35 19.77 22.78
CA GLN A 481 -4.37 20.06 21.77
C GLN A 481 -5.31 21.18 22.27
N PRO A 482 -5.50 22.27 21.49
CA PRO A 482 -6.42 23.34 21.85
C PRO A 482 -7.84 22.83 22.12
N GLN A 483 -8.40 23.25 23.25
CA GLN A 483 -9.75 22.89 23.66
C GLN A 483 -10.72 24.08 23.48
N PRO A 484 -12.00 23.81 23.16
CA PRO A 484 -13.02 24.86 23.09
C PRO A 484 -13.20 25.53 24.46
N ARG A 485 -13.51 26.83 24.46
CA ARG A 485 -13.83 27.55 25.71
C ARG A 485 -15.20 27.14 26.24
N VAL A 486 -15.46 27.45 27.51
CA VAL A 486 -16.80 27.26 28.11
C VAL A 486 -17.85 27.98 27.25
N GLY A 487 -18.85 27.23 26.80
CA GLY A 487 -19.94 27.73 25.95
C GLY A 487 -19.66 27.66 24.44
N GLU A 488 -18.47 27.26 24.01
CA GLU A 488 -18.18 26.97 22.60
C GLU A 488 -18.51 25.52 22.24
N THR A 489 -18.79 25.29 20.95
CA THR A 489 -18.92 23.94 20.39
C THR A 489 -17.57 23.25 20.28
N TYR A 490 -17.56 21.94 20.02
CA TYR A 490 -16.32 21.20 19.78
C TYR A 490 -15.49 21.79 18.61
N GLU A 491 -14.17 21.67 18.74
CA GLU A 491 -13.24 22.01 17.68
C GLU A 491 -13.18 20.89 16.62
N ARG A 492 -12.99 21.27 15.35
CA ARG A 492 -12.91 20.36 14.22
C ARG A 492 -11.47 20.37 13.72
N PHE A 493 -10.82 19.23 13.85
CA PHE A 493 -9.48 19.02 13.36
C PHE A 493 -9.50 18.11 12.13
N ASN A 494 -8.50 18.29 11.26
CA ASN A 494 -8.21 17.31 10.21
C ASN A 494 -7.64 16.03 10.83
N TRP A 495 -7.58 14.96 10.03
CA TRP A 495 -6.92 13.72 10.44
C TRP A 495 -5.46 13.99 10.81
N ASP A 496 -4.75 14.66 9.89
CA ASP A 496 -3.45 15.29 10.07
C ASP A 496 -3.65 16.80 10.12
N ALA A 497 -3.36 17.44 11.26
CA ALA A 497 -3.57 18.87 11.46
C ALA A 497 -2.26 19.65 11.30
N PRO A 498 -2.27 20.85 10.70
CA PRO A 498 -1.03 21.57 10.46
C PRO A 498 -0.47 22.15 11.78
N ILE A 499 0.83 21.97 11.97
CA ILE A 499 1.59 22.49 13.11
C ILE A 499 2.82 23.28 12.64
N LEU A 500 3.17 24.35 13.35
CA LEU A 500 4.39 25.10 13.07
C LEU A 500 4.98 25.70 14.36
N VAL A 501 6.21 25.30 14.70
CA VAL A 501 7.03 26.04 15.67
C VAL A 501 7.68 27.22 14.95
N SER A 502 7.63 28.41 15.55
CA SER A 502 8.15 29.62 14.90
C SER A 502 9.68 29.59 14.80
N PRO A 503 10.27 29.79 13.60
CA PRO A 503 11.72 29.86 13.44
C PRO A 503 12.34 31.15 14.02
N HIS A 504 11.51 32.13 14.37
CA HIS A 504 11.94 33.42 14.94
C HIS A 504 11.79 33.47 16.46
N ASN A 505 10.91 32.66 17.03
CA ASN A 505 10.72 32.52 18.47
C ASN A 505 10.37 31.07 18.79
N PRO A 506 11.35 30.24 19.17
CA PRO A 506 11.12 28.80 19.39
C PRO A 506 10.07 28.46 20.46
N SER A 507 9.74 29.40 21.37
CA SER A 507 8.66 29.18 22.36
C SER A 507 7.25 29.39 21.79
N ARG A 508 7.11 29.73 20.51
CA ARG A 508 5.83 30.02 19.86
C ARG A 508 5.40 28.89 18.95
N LEU A 509 4.19 28.40 19.17
CA LEU A 509 3.55 27.37 18.37
C LEU A 509 2.29 27.89 17.67
N TYR A 510 2.11 27.50 16.42
CA TYR A 510 0.87 27.65 15.66
C TYR A 510 0.28 26.27 15.36
N PHE A 511 -1.05 26.15 15.49
CA PHE A 511 -1.75 24.89 15.25
C PHE A 511 -3.11 25.11 14.57
N GLY A 512 -3.49 24.25 13.63
CA GLY A 512 -4.72 24.39 12.85
C GLY A 512 -5.87 23.50 13.32
N SER A 513 -7.02 24.10 13.60
CA SER A 513 -8.34 23.48 13.53
C SER A 513 -9.12 24.09 12.35
N GLN A 514 -10.44 24.24 12.43
CA GLN A 514 -11.17 25.23 11.64
C GLN A 514 -10.74 26.70 11.94
N ARG A 515 -9.87 26.89 12.95
CA ARG A 515 -9.25 28.14 13.38
C ARG A 515 -7.72 28.01 13.34
N VAL A 516 -7.02 29.14 13.45
CA VAL A 516 -5.56 29.14 13.72
C VAL A 516 -5.33 29.47 15.18
N TRP A 517 -4.67 28.56 15.89
CA TRP A 517 -4.28 28.71 17.28
C TRP A 517 -2.86 29.22 17.38
N LYS A 518 -2.59 29.97 18.44
CA LYS A 518 -1.26 30.47 18.78
C LYS A 518 -1.07 30.36 20.29
N THR A 519 0.08 29.84 20.71
CA THR A 519 0.58 29.96 22.08
C THR A 519 1.99 30.56 22.08
N ASP A 520 2.29 31.35 23.12
CA ASP A 520 3.64 31.81 23.44
C ASP A 520 4.23 31.04 24.67
N ASN A 521 3.43 30.16 25.27
CA ASN A 521 3.84 29.27 26.36
C ASN A 521 4.32 27.93 25.80
N ARG A 522 5.43 27.44 26.35
CA ARG A 522 6.12 26.22 25.93
C ARG A 522 5.34 24.97 26.26
#